data_AF-A0PEQ0-F1
#
_entry.id   AF-A0PEQ0-F1
#
_cell.length_a   1.000
_cell.length_b   1.000
_cell.length_c   1.000
_cell.angle_alpha   90.00
_cell.angle_beta   90.00
_cell.angle_gamma   90.00
#
_symmetry.space_group_name_H-M   'P 1'
#
loop_
_entity.id
_entity.type
_entity.pdbx_description
1 polymer ?
#
loop_
_entity_poly.entity_id
_entity_poly.type
_entity_poly.pdbx_seq_one_letter_code
_entity_poly.pdbx_strand_id
1 'polypeptide(L)'
;DVTYSWFTANSVVTNRSGRFISSHIAHTGLIAFAAGANTLWEFARFDPSMPLGHQGGLALAHLAAIGIGFDEAGVWTGAGVITIGILHLIFSMVYAGGGLLHAVLFDEKVEDSEVLQAQKFKLEWNNPDNQTFILGHHLIFFGVACVWFVEWARIHGIYDPALGAVRQVNYNLDLTAIWNHQFDFLTIDSLEDVMGGHAFLAFAEITGGAFRIIAGSTPWEEKRLGEWSKFKGAELLSAEAVLSWSLAGIG
;
A
#
# COMPACT_ATOMS: atom_id res chain seq x y z
N ASP A 1 -33.57 -4.82 -9.24
CA ASP A 1 -32.31 -5.58 -9.23
C ASP A 1 -31.70 -5.67 -10.62
N VAL A 2 -30.42 -5.36 -10.73
CA VAL A 2 -29.63 -5.58 -11.95
C VAL A 2 -29.15 -7.02 -11.95
N THR A 3 -29.38 -7.74 -13.05
CA THR A 3 -28.90 -9.12 -13.20
C THR A 3 -27.65 -9.11 -14.08
N TYR A 4 -26.51 -9.54 -13.52
CA TYR A 4 -25.25 -9.68 -14.24
C TYR A 4 -25.09 -11.09 -14.79
N SER A 5 -24.43 -11.23 -15.94
CA SER A 5 -24.07 -12.53 -16.50
C SER A 5 -22.77 -13.04 -15.86
N TRP A 6 -22.45 -14.33 -16.03
CA TRP A 6 -21.32 -14.96 -15.30
C TRP A 6 -19.96 -14.29 -15.59
N PHE A 7 -19.76 -13.74 -16.79
CA PHE A 7 -18.52 -13.06 -17.17
C PHE A 7 -18.37 -11.65 -16.56
N THR A 8 -19.44 -11.08 -15.97
CA THR A 8 -19.43 -9.82 -15.20
C THR A 8 -19.77 -10.06 -13.73
N ALA A 9 -19.62 -11.30 -13.24
CA ALA A 9 -20.06 -11.67 -11.89
C ALA A 9 -19.46 -10.80 -10.77
N ASN A 10 -18.23 -10.32 -10.94
CA ASN A 10 -17.60 -9.45 -9.94
C ASN A 10 -18.30 -8.10 -9.77
N SER A 11 -19.08 -7.63 -10.75
CA SER A 11 -19.88 -6.40 -10.61
C SER A 11 -20.95 -6.52 -9.51
N VAL A 12 -21.34 -7.75 -9.12
CA VAL A 12 -22.31 -8.02 -8.05
C VAL A 12 -21.81 -7.56 -6.68
N VAL A 13 -20.49 -7.56 -6.43
CA VAL A 13 -19.95 -7.23 -5.11
C VAL A 13 -20.03 -5.74 -4.77
N THR A 14 -20.30 -4.88 -5.77
CA THR A 14 -20.37 -3.42 -5.59
C THR A 14 -21.42 -3.00 -4.57
N ASN A 15 -22.53 -3.73 -4.43
CA ASN A 15 -23.59 -3.45 -3.45
C ASN A 15 -23.54 -4.37 -2.22
N ARG A 16 -22.42 -5.08 -2.01
CA ARG A 16 -22.26 -6.10 -0.97
C ARG A 16 -20.94 -5.84 -0.24
N SER A 17 -20.96 -4.89 0.69
CA SER A 17 -19.78 -4.38 1.39
C SER A 17 -18.90 -5.48 2.01
N GLY A 18 -19.49 -6.51 2.61
CA GLY A 18 -18.76 -7.65 3.18
C GLY A 18 -18.07 -8.50 2.11
N ARG A 19 -18.74 -8.76 0.99
CA ARG A 19 -18.15 -9.50 -0.15
C ARG A 19 -17.12 -8.66 -0.91
N PHE A 20 -17.30 -7.34 -0.97
CA PHE A 20 -16.32 -6.42 -1.52
C PHE A 20 -15.02 -6.47 -0.71
N ILE A 21 -15.11 -6.40 0.62
CA ILE A 21 -13.97 -6.55 1.54
C ILE A 21 -13.29 -7.92 1.34
N SER A 22 -14.07 -9.00 1.28
CA SER A 22 -13.55 -10.34 1.04
C SER A 22 -12.67 -10.43 -0.21
N SER A 23 -13.17 -9.95 -1.35
CA SER A 23 -12.44 -9.99 -2.62
C SER A 23 -11.09 -9.27 -2.54
N HIS A 24 -11.05 -8.11 -1.90
CA HIS A 24 -9.81 -7.33 -1.76
C HIS A 24 -8.83 -7.97 -0.79
N ILE A 25 -9.29 -8.47 0.37
CA ILE A 25 -8.42 -9.17 1.32
C ILE A 25 -7.85 -10.46 0.69
N ALA A 26 -8.68 -11.25 0.01
CA ALA A 26 -8.23 -12.46 -0.67
C ALA A 26 -7.20 -12.15 -1.76
N HIS A 27 -7.41 -11.09 -2.54
CA HIS A 27 -6.44 -10.64 -3.53
C HIS A 27 -5.12 -10.17 -2.91
N THR A 28 -5.16 -9.42 -1.79
CA THR A 28 -3.95 -9.08 -1.01
C THR A 28 -3.22 -10.34 -0.53
N GLY A 29 -3.96 -11.38 -0.13
CA GLY A 29 -3.39 -12.69 0.19
C GLY A 29 -2.63 -13.31 -0.98
N LEU A 30 -3.16 -13.24 -2.21
CA LEU A 30 -2.46 -13.71 -3.41
C LEU A 30 -1.18 -12.91 -3.69
N ILE A 31 -1.21 -11.59 -3.50
CA ILE A 31 -0.02 -10.73 -3.66
C ILE A 31 1.06 -11.12 -2.64
N ALA A 32 0.71 -11.27 -1.35
CA ALA A 32 1.64 -11.68 -0.31
C ALA A 32 2.18 -13.11 -0.55
N PHE A 33 1.33 -14.02 -1.02
CA PHE A 33 1.74 -15.38 -1.41
C PHE A 33 2.75 -15.34 -2.55
N ALA A 34 2.48 -14.59 -3.61
CA ALA A 34 3.37 -14.45 -4.75
C ALA A 34 4.72 -13.84 -4.33
N ALA A 35 4.72 -12.80 -3.49
CA ALA A 35 5.94 -12.20 -2.96
C ALA A 35 6.80 -13.21 -2.17
N GLY A 36 6.18 -13.95 -1.23
CA GLY A 36 6.88 -14.95 -0.42
C GLY A 36 7.39 -16.13 -1.24
N ALA A 37 6.54 -16.69 -2.10
CA ALA A 37 6.87 -17.85 -2.94
C ALA A 37 7.98 -17.51 -3.95
N ASN A 38 7.90 -16.36 -4.63
CA ASN A 38 8.93 -15.94 -5.57
C ASN A 38 10.27 -15.67 -4.86
N THR A 39 10.24 -15.03 -3.68
CA THR A 39 11.46 -14.79 -2.89
C THR A 39 12.19 -16.09 -2.56
N LEU A 40 11.48 -17.10 -2.07
CA LEU A 40 12.08 -18.40 -1.74
C LEU A 40 12.50 -19.18 -2.99
N TRP A 41 11.74 -19.08 -4.08
CA TRP A 41 12.06 -19.74 -5.35
C TRP A 41 13.29 -19.12 -6.06
N GLU A 42 13.44 -17.80 -5.98
CA GLU A 42 14.66 -17.11 -6.42
C GLU A 42 15.84 -17.53 -5.55
N PHE A 43 15.69 -17.50 -4.22
CA PHE A 43 16.77 -17.85 -3.30
C PHE A 43 17.24 -19.30 -3.44
N ALA A 44 16.32 -20.25 -3.67
CA ALA A 44 16.65 -21.66 -3.86
C ALA A 44 17.53 -21.95 -5.09
N ARG A 45 17.60 -21.00 -6.04
CA ARG A 45 18.39 -21.12 -7.28
C ARG A 45 19.50 -20.09 -7.37
N PHE A 46 19.71 -19.33 -6.29
CA PHE A 46 20.78 -18.35 -6.22
C PHE A 46 22.15 -19.03 -6.30
N ASP A 47 23.00 -18.52 -7.19
CA ASP A 47 24.39 -18.91 -7.35
C ASP A 47 25.31 -17.79 -6.86
N PRO A 48 26.01 -17.96 -5.72
CA PRO A 48 26.91 -16.93 -5.20
C PRO A 48 28.14 -16.67 -6.08
N SER A 49 28.43 -17.54 -7.07
CA SER A 49 29.53 -17.33 -8.02
C SER A 49 29.20 -16.31 -9.12
N MET A 50 27.92 -15.96 -9.27
CA MET A 50 27.45 -15.00 -10.27
C MET A 50 27.00 -13.68 -9.62
N PRO A 51 27.21 -12.52 -10.25
CA PRO A 51 26.66 -11.26 -9.75
C PRO A 51 25.12 -11.30 -9.72
N LEU A 52 24.51 -10.73 -8.68
CA LEU A 52 23.05 -10.79 -8.44
C LEU A 52 22.23 -10.27 -9.63
N GLY A 53 22.68 -9.19 -10.29
CA GLY A 53 22.02 -8.60 -11.46
C GLY A 53 22.00 -9.49 -12.71
N HIS A 54 22.82 -10.55 -12.76
CA HIS A 54 22.87 -11.49 -13.90
C HIS A 54 22.03 -12.76 -13.69
N GLN A 55 21.36 -12.90 -12.54
CA GLN A 55 20.63 -14.13 -12.19
C GLN A 55 19.10 -14.01 -12.37
N GLY A 56 18.61 -12.87 -12.87
CA GLY A 56 17.19 -12.67 -13.19
C GLY A 56 16.24 -12.67 -11.99
N GLY A 57 16.76 -12.47 -10.77
CA GLY A 57 15.95 -12.37 -9.55
C GLY A 57 15.45 -10.94 -9.32
N LEU A 58 14.14 -10.77 -9.19
CA LEU A 58 13.50 -9.48 -8.91
C LEU A 58 13.45 -9.24 -7.39
N ALA A 59 12.98 -10.22 -6.63
CA ALA A 59 12.78 -10.10 -5.19
C ALA A 59 14.12 -9.97 -4.45
N LEU A 60 15.13 -10.78 -4.82
CA LEU A 60 16.44 -10.72 -4.19
C LEU A 60 17.12 -9.36 -4.41
N ALA A 61 16.98 -8.77 -5.61
CA ALA A 61 17.51 -7.45 -5.91
C ALA A 61 16.83 -6.35 -5.08
N HIS A 62 15.51 -6.42 -4.89
CA HIS A 62 14.79 -5.46 -4.04
C HIS A 62 15.20 -5.60 -2.56
N LEU A 63 15.38 -6.82 -2.05
CA LEU A 63 15.86 -7.05 -0.69
C LEU A 63 17.29 -6.51 -0.51
N ALA A 64 18.17 -6.75 -1.48
CA ALA A 64 19.52 -6.21 -1.48
C ALA A 64 19.52 -4.67 -1.45
N ALA A 65 18.67 -4.02 -2.25
CA ALA A 65 18.57 -2.57 -2.29
C ALA A 65 18.23 -1.97 -0.91
N ILE A 66 17.35 -2.62 -0.15
CA ILE A 66 17.01 -2.19 1.22
C ILE A 66 17.96 -2.73 2.29
N GLY A 67 19.12 -3.28 1.91
CA GLY A 67 20.16 -3.73 2.85
C GLY A 67 19.93 -5.11 3.47
N ILE A 68 18.95 -5.89 2.98
CA ILE A 68 18.71 -7.27 3.42
C ILE A 68 19.50 -8.24 2.54
N GLY A 69 20.11 -9.24 3.16
CA GLY A 69 20.90 -10.27 2.47
C GLY A 69 22.40 -10.16 2.70
N PHE A 70 22.89 -9.11 3.36
CA PHE A 70 24.31 -8.91 3.66
C PHE A 70 24.68 -9.50 5.02
N ASP A 71 25.90 -10.05 5.11
CA ASP A 71 26.51 -10.47 6.38
C ASP A 71 27.25 -9.32 7.09
N GLU A 72 27.86 -9.59 8.24
CA GLU A 72 28.64 -8.60 9.00
C GLU A 72 29.86 -8.05 8.24
N ALA A 73 30.35 -8.76 7.22
CA ALA A 73 31.44 -8.34 6.37
C ALA A 73 30.97 -7.51 5.15
N GLY A 74 29.65 -7.30 4.98
CA GLY A 74 29.07 -6.58 3.86
C GLY A 74 28.99 -7.40 2.57
N VAL A 75 29.13 -8.72 2.65
CA VAL A 75 29.00 -9.62 1.49
C VAL A 75 27.55 -10.10 1.41
N TRP A 76 26.97 -10.09 0.20
CA TRP A 76 25.62 -10.58 0.00
C TRP A 76 25.61 -12.13 0.02
N THR A 77 25.02 -12.69 1.07
CA THR A 77 24.90 -14.14 1.34
C THR A 77 23.45 -14.62 1.36
N GLY A 78 22.48 -13.69 1.29
CA GLY A 78 21.07 -13.97 1.49
C GLY A 78 20.63 -14.01 2.96
N ALA A 79 21.44 -13.45 3.87
CA ALA A 79 21.08 -13.29 5.27
C ALA A 79 19.70 -12.62 5.44
N GLY A 80 18.77 -13.30 6.12
CA GLY A 80 17.41 -12.80 6.36
C GLY A 80 16.40 -13.00 5.21
N VAL A 81 16.83 -13.40 4.01
CA VAL A 81 15.94 -13.60 2.84
C VAL A 81 14.88 -14.67 3.13
N ILE A 82 15.27 -15.81 3.71
CA ILE A 82 14.33 -16.88 4.07
C ILE A 82 13.27 -16.37 5.05
N THR A 83 13.67 -15.58 6.05
CA THR A 83 12.75 -15.01 7.04
C THR A 83 11.70 -14.15 6.37
N ILE A 84 12.10 -13.25 5.46
CA ILE A 84 11.17 -12.39 4.73
C ILE A 84 10.22 -13.22 3.86
N GLY A 85 10.75 -14.20 3.13
CA GLY A 85 9.93 -15.09 2.29
C GLY A 85 8.87 -15.85 3.10
N ILE A 86 9.27 -16.42 4.24
CA ILE A 86 8.36 -17.15 5.14
C ILE A 86 7.33 -16.22 5.77
N LEU A 87 7.72 -15.02 6.22
CA LEU A 87 6.78 -14.05 6.79
C LEU A 87 5.67 -13.68 5.80
N HIS A 88 6.02 -13.44 4.54
CA HIS A 88 5.03 -13.17 3.48
C HIS A 88 4.09 -14.36 3.26
N LEU A 89 4.59 -15.59 3.29
CA LEU A 89 3.74 -16.79 3.19
C LEU A 89 2.81 -16.93 4.40
N ILE A 90 3.28 -16.66 5.62
CA ILE A 90 2.44 -16.68 6.83
C ILE A 90 1.35 -15.62 6.72
N PHE A 91 1.69 -14.38 6.36
CA PHE A 91 0.70 -13.31 6.18
C PHE A 91 -0.29 -13.62 5.06
N SER A 92 0.14 -14.28 3.98
CA SER A 92 -0.77 -14.74 2.93
C SER A 92 -1.87 -15.67 3.46
N MET A 93 -1.52 -16.56 4.40
CA MET A 93 -2.49 -17.45 5.05
C MET A 93 -3.47 -16.67 5.94
N VAL A 94 -2.98 -15.65 6.66
CA VAL A 94 -3.83 -14.78 7.49
C VAL A 94 -4.82 -14.01 6.62
N TYR A 95 -4.36 -13.42 5.51
CA TYR A 95 -5.23 -12.75 4.55
C TYR A 95 -6.23 -13.73 3.90
N ALA A 96 -5.80 -14.92 3.49
CA ALA A 96 -6.70 -15.94 2.95
C ALA A 96 -7.80 -16.33 3.96
N GLY A 97 -7.44 -16.51 5.23
CA GLY A 97 -8.39 -16.74 6.32
C GLY A 97 -9.40 -15.59 6.47
N GLY A 98 -8.92 -14.34 6.53
CA GLY A 98 -9.79 -13.16 6.58
C GLY A 98 -10.72 -13.04 5.37
N GLY A 99 -10.20 -13.28 4.16
CA GLY A 99 -10.96 -13.29 2.92
C GLY A 99 -12.08 -14.33 2.94
N LEU A 100 -11.79 -15.56 3.42
CA LEU A 100 -12.78 -16.63 3.55
C LEU A 100 -13.84 -16.33 4.62
N LEU A 101 -13.45 -15.75 5.75
CA LEU A 101 -14.40 -15.34 6.80
C LEU A 101 -15.41 -14.33 6.24
N HIS A 102 -14.93 -13.29 5.55
CA HIS A 102 -15.79 -12.30 4.89
C HIS A 102 -16.55 -12.84 3.66
N ALA A 103 -16.12 -13.97 3.08
CA ALA A 103 -16.80 -14.60 1.93
C ALA A 103 -17.93 -15.55 2.35
N VAL A 104 -17.75 -16.28 3.46
CA VAL A 104 -18.57 -17.44 3.81
C VAL A 104 -19.27 -17.29 5.15
N LEU A 105 -18.61 -16.70 6.16
CA LEU A 105 -19.12 -16.69 7.52
C LEU A 105 -19.84 -15.40 7.89
N PHE A 106 -19.26 -14.25 7.54
CA PHE A 106 -19.82 -12.95 7.89
C PHE A 106 -20.91 -12.51 6.92
N ASP A 107 -21.71 -11.56 7.37
CA ASP A 107 -22.80 -10.97 6.61
C ASP A 107 -22.33 -10.43 5.26
N GLU A 108 -23.19 -10.58 4.27
CA GLU A 108 -22.92 -10.09 2.91
C GLU A 108 -22.70 -8.56 2.88
N LYS A 109 -23.40 -7.87 3.77
CA LYS A 109 -23.31 -6.44 4.02
C LYS A 109 -22.88 -6.21 5.46
N VAL A 110 -21.80 -5.47 5.67
CA VAL A 110 -21.27 -5.21 7.03
C VAL A 110 -22.19 -4.32 7.85
N GLU A 111 -23.05 -3.53 7.20
CA GLU A 111 -24.09 -2.75 7.84
C GLU A 111 -25.20 -3.58 8.49
N ASP A 112 -25.39 -4.83 8.05
CA ASP A 112 -26.38 -5.75 8.62
C ASP A 112 -25.84 -6.53 9.84
N SER A 113 -24.55 -6.35 10.16
CA SER A 113 -23.89 -7.04 11.27
C SER A 113 -24.42 -6.61 12.63
N GLU A 114 -24.51 -7.55 13.58
CA GLU A 114 -24.85 -7.25 14.98
C GLU A 114 -23.76 -6.42 15.70
N VAL A 115 -22.55 -6.34 15.13
CA VAL A 115 -21.42 -5.61 15.70
C VAL A 115 -21.45 -4.14 15.24
N LEU A 116 -21.75 -3.22 16.15
CA LEU A 116 -21.84 -1.77 15.87
C LEU A 116 -20.57 -1.19 15.23
N GLN A 117 -19.39 -1.71 15.57
CA GLN A 117 -18.13 -1.28 14.97
C GLN A 117 -18.03 -1.69 13.50
N ALA A 118 -18.55 -2.86 13.13
CA ALA A 118 -18.55 -3.36 11.75
C ALA A 118 -19.44 -2.50 10.84
N GLN A 119 -20.58 -2.04 11.38
CA GLN A 119 -21.51 -1.18 10.65
C GLN A 119 -20.89 0.16 10.19
N LYS A 120 -19.83 0.63 10.87
CA LYS A 120 -19.09 1.84 10.46
C LYS A 120 -18.35 1.68 9.13
N PHE A 121 -18.08 0.43 8.72
CA PHE A 121 -17.39 0.10 7.47
C PHE A 121 -18.37 -0.10 6.30
N LYS A 122 -19.61 0.37 6.43
CA LYS A 122 -20.56 0.41 5.31
C LYS A 122 -19.95 1.15 4.11
N LEU A 123 -20.34 0.73 2.91
CA LEU A 123 -19.82 1.28 1.67
C LEU A 123 -20.95 1.98 0.91
N GLU A 124 -20.85 3.30 0.84
CA GLU A 124 -21.85 4.17 0.21
C GLU A 124 -21.18 4.96 -0.91
N TRP A 125 -21.27 4.45 -2.14
CA TRP A 125 -20.54 5.01 -3.29
C TRP A 125 -20.86 6.46 -3.59
N ASN A 126 -22.13 6.86 -3.43
CA ASN A 126 -22.61 8.22 -3.66
C ASN A 126 -22.46 9.14 -2.44
N ASN A 127 -21.93 8.63 -1.31
CA ASN A 127 -21.71 9.42 -0.11
C ASN A 127 -20.22 9.84 -0.04
N PRO A 128 -19.88 11.08 -0.44
CA PRO A 128 -18.50 11.55 -0.42
C PRO A 128 -17.86 11.53 0.97
N ASP A 129 -18.64 11.65 2.04
CA ASP A 129 -18.11 11.62 3.41
C ASP A 129 -17.70 10.20 3.83
N ASN A 130 -18.45 9.19 3.38
CA ASN A 130 -18.06 7.79 3.52
C ASN A 130 -16.78 7.49 2.73
N GLN A 131 -16.70 7.95 1.47
CA GLN A 131 -15.53 7.73 0.62
C GLN A 131 -14.28 8.45 1.15
N THR A 132 -14.39 9.71 1.58
CA THR A 132 -13.25 10.47 2.13
C THR A 132 -12.79 9.91 3.48
N PHE A 133 -13.71 9.38 4.29
CA PHE A 133 -13.36 8.71 5.55
C PHE A 133 -12.52 7.45 5.31
N ILE A 134 -12.93 6.61 4.36
CA ILE A 134 -12.18 5.40 3.98
C ILE A 134 -10.82 5.77 3.38
N LEU A 135 -10.79 6.71 2.43
CA LEU A 135 -9.55 7.20 1.82
C LEU A 135 -8.57 7.75 2.85
N GLY A 136 -9.06 8.52 3.83
CA GLY A 136 -8.20 9.13 4.85
C GLY A 136 -7.46 8.10 5.71
N HIS A 137 -8.10 6.98 6.04
CA HIS A 137 -7.42 5.88 6.74
C HIS A 137 -6.33 5.23 5.90
N HIS A 138 -6.57 5.00 4.60
CA HIS A 138 -5.57 4.42 3.70
C HIS A 138 -4.36 5.34 3.52
N LEU A 139 -4.57 6.65 3.39
CA LEU A 139 -3.49 7.63 3.33
C LEU A 139 -2.60 7.60 4.58
N ILE A 140 -3.18 7.43 5.77
CA ILE A 140 -2.39 7.28 6.99
C ILE A 140 -1.51 6.02 6.93
N PHE A 141 -2.03 4.88 6.43
CA PHE A 141 -1.23 3.67 6.28
C PHE A 141 -0.07 3.83 5.28
N PHE A 142 -0.29 4.52 4.16
CA PHE A 142 0.80 4.85 3.22
C PHE A 142 1.85 5.75 3.86
N GLY A 143 1.43 6.77 4.59
CA GLY A 143 2.37 7.64 5.29
C GLY A 143 3.19 6.92 6.36
N VAL A 144 2.59 5.99 7.10
CA VAL A 144 3.31 5.12 8.05
C VAL A 144 4.32 4.22 7.34
N ALA A 145 3.98 3.68 6.15
CA ALA A 145 4.92 2.90 5.36
C ALA A 145 6.13 3.74 4.89
N CYS A 146 5.90 5.00 4.49
CA CYS A 146 6.97 5.94 4.18
C CYS A 146 7.87 6.20 5.41
N VAL A 147 7.29 6.39 6.60
CA VAL A 147 8.07 6.51 7.85
C VAL A 147 8.91 5.26 8.10
N TRP A 148 8.35 4.07 7.95
CA TRP A 148 9.11 2.83 8.12
C TRP A 148 10.28 2.73 7.17
N PHE A 149 10.11 3.12 5.90
CA PHE A 149 11.20 3.10 4.93
C PHE A 149 12.33 4.08 5.30
N VAL A 150 11.99 5.31 5.67
CA VAL A 150 12.97 6.33 6.07
C VAL A 150 13.71 5.93 7.36
N GLU A 151 12.99 5.46 8.37
CA GLU A 151 13.59 5.01 9.62
C GLU A 151 14.39 3.72 9.46
N TRP A 152 13.99 2.84 8.54
CA TRP A 152 14.77 1.67 8.17
C TRP A 152 16.14 2.06 7.62
N ALA A 153 16.17 2.99 6.64
CA ALA A 153 17.42 3.50 6.08
C ALA A 153 18.30 4.24 7.11
N ARG A 154 17.68 4.93 8.07
CA ARG A 154 18.40 5.64 9.14
C ARG A 154 19.01 4.70 10.18
N ILE A 155 18.28 3.65 10.58
CA ILE A 155 18.66 2.76 11.70
C ILE A 155 19.48 1.55 11.22
N HIS A 156 19.03 0.89 10.16
CA HIS A 156 19.66 -0.34 9.66
C HIS A 156 20.59 -0.06 8.47
N GLY A 157 20.23 0.94 7.66
CA GLY A 157 20.93 1.26 6.42
C GLY A 157 20.35 0.56 5.20
N ILE A 158 20.65 1.12 4.04
CA ILE A 158 20.30 0.59 2.73
C ILE A 158 21.54 0.55 1.84
N TYR A 159 21.48 -0.18 0.72
CA TYR A 159 22.63 -0.35 -0.16
C TYR A 159 22.90 0.94 -0.95
N ASP A 160 24.11 1.47 -0.82
CA ASP A 160 24.59 2.60 -1.61
C ASP A 160 25.45 2.08 -2.78
N PRO A 161 25.00 2.22 -4.03
CA PRO A 161 25.75 1.74 -5.19
C PRO A 161 27.04 2.52 -5.47
N ALA A 162 27.14 3.78 -5.02
CA ALA A 162 28.35 4.59 -5.18
C ALA A 162 29.47 4.13 -4.23
N LEU A 163 29.09 3.65 -3.03
CA LEU A 163 30.02 3.09 -2.05
C LEU A 163 30.21 1.57 -2.19
N GLY A 164 29.26 0.88 -2.81
CA GLY A 164 29.26 -0.57 -2.92
C GLY A 164 28.99 -1.28 -1.58
N ALA A 165 28.31 -0.62 -0.64
CA ALA A 165 28.09 -1.12 0.72
C ALA A 165 26.76 -0.65 1.29
N VAL A 166 26.24 -1.37 2.28
CA VAL A 166 25.10 -0.92 3.09
C VAL A 166 25.59 0.16 4.05
N ARG A 167 24.89 1.29 4.09
CA ARG A 167 25.16 2.36 5.05
C ARG A 167 23.88 2.97 5.59
N GLN A 168 23.97 3.53 6.78
CA GLN A 168 22.93 4.39 7.32
C GLN A 168 22.83 5.67 6.50
N VAL A 169 21.59 6.10 6.26
CA VAL A 169 21.28 7.31 5.47
C VAL A 169 20.49 8.26 6.35
N ASN A 170 20.98 9.48 6.52
CA ASN A 170 20.21 10.56 7.12
C ASN A 170 19.46 11.31 6.03
N TYR A 171 18.15 11.49 6.20
CA TYR A 171 17.32 12.15 5.20
C TYR A 171 17.59 13.67 5.15
N ASN A 172 17.54 14.27 3.95
CA ASN A 172 17.66 15.72 3.75
C ASN A 172 16.26 16.38 3.70
N LEU A 173 15.95 17.30 4.63
CA LEU A 173 14.66 18.01 4.68
C LEU A 173 14.71 19.43 4.10
N ASP A 174 15.63 19.72 3.18
CA ASP A 174 15.57 20.96 2.41
C ASP A 174 14.34 20.95 1.48
N LEU A 175 13.28 21.64 1.91
CA LEU A 175 12.03 21.76 1.17
C LEU A 175 12.20 22.40 -0.21
N THR A 176 13.22 23.26 -0.38
CA THR A 176 13.50 23.87 -1.69
C THR A 176 14.03 22.81 -2.65
N ALA A 177 14.97 21.97 -2.19
CA ALA A 177 15.50 20.87 -2.97
C ALA A 177 14.40 19.86 -3.35
N ILE A 178 13.60 19.44 -2.35
CA ILE A 178 12.46 18.52 -2.57
C ILE A 178 11.47 19.09 -3.59
N TRP A 179 11.14 20.39 -3.49
CA TRP A 179 10.24 21.03 -4.44
C TRP A 179 10.82 21.08 -5.86
N ASN A 180 12.10 21.41 -6.00
CA ASN A 180 12.76 21.45 -7.31
C ASN A 180 12.81 20.07 -7.97
N HIS A 181 12.90 19.00 -7.17
CA HIS A 181 12.93 17.63 -7.66
C HIS A 181 11.66 17.16 -8.38
N GLN A 182 10.55 17.90 -8.32
CA GLN A 182 9.35 17.58 -9.09
C GLN A 182 9.58 17.56 -10.62
N PHE A 183 10.63 18.22 -11.11
CA PHE A 183 10.94 18.31 -12.54
C PHE A 183 12.13 17.45 -12.99
N ASP A 184 12.97 16.98 -12.05
CA ASP A 184 14.17 16.19 -12.34
C ASP A 184 14.27 14.90 -11.50
N PHE A 185 13.13 14.39 -11.00
CA PHE A 185 13.04 13.22 -10.12
C PHE A 185 13.69 11.93 -10.67
N LEU A 186 13.87 11.82 -12.00
CA LEU A 186 14.54 10.68 -12.64
C LEU A 186 16.07 10.73 -12.50
N THR A 187 16.64 11.90 -12.18
CA THR A 187 18.08 12.13 -12.11
C THR A 187 18.59 12.32 -10.69
N ILE A 188 17.75 12.06 -9.67
CA ILE A 188 18.18 12.06 -8.27
C ILE A 188 19.25 10.97 -8.09
N ASP A 189 20.43 11.38 -7.63
CA ASP A 189 21.61 10.52 -7.45
C ASP A 189 22.06 10.41 -5.98
N SER A 190 21.25 10.93 -5.05
CA SER A 190 21.53 11.05 -3.62
C SER A 190 20.48 10.28 -2.79
N LEU A 191 20.93 9.34 -1.95
CA LEU A 191 20.03 8.59 -1.07
C LEU A 191 19.42 9.49 0.00
N GLU A 192 20.16 10.49 0.46
CA GLU A 192 19.71 11.52 1.40
C GLU A 192 18.46 12.25 0.88
N ASP A 193 18.44 12.59 -0.41
CA ASP A 193 17.32 13.28 -1.06
C ASP A 193 16.16 12.33 -1.35
N VAL A 194 16.43 11.07 -1.72
CA VAL A 194 15.38 10.04 -1.83
C VAL A 194 14.68 9.85 -0.49
N MET A 195 15.43 9.71 0.62
CA MET A 195 14.84 9.57 1.96
C MET A 195 14.14 10.87 2.40
N GLY A 196 14.68 12.04 2.05
CA GLY A 196 14.07 13.34 2.29
C GLY A 196 12.69 13.49 1.65
N GLY A 197 12.58 13.09 0.37
CA GLY A 197 11.31 13.07 -0.36
C GLY A 197 10.28 12.14 0.29
N HIS A 198 10.67 10.94 0.72
CA HIS A 198 9.76 10.02 1.43
C HIS A 198 9.35 10.54 2.81
N ALA A 199 10.23 11.24 3.53
CA ALA A 199 9.89 11.88 4.79
C ALA A 199 8.85 13.01 4.60
N PHE A 200 9.02 13.82 3.55
CA PHE A 200 8.02 14.82 3.18
C PHE A 200 6.69 14.19 2.74
N LEU A 201 6.74 13.13 1.93
CA LEU A 201 5.55 12.39 1.49
C LEU A 201 4.80 11.80 2.69
N ALA A 202 5.51 11.21 3.66
CA ALA A 202 4.91 10.71 4.89
C ALA A 202 4.11 11.79 5.63
N PHE A 203 4.68 12.99 5.76
CA PHE A 203 3.99 14.13 6.36
C PHE A 203 2.74 14.52 5.55
N ALA A 204 2.85 14.62 4.23
CA ALA A 204 1.74 14.98 3.35
C ALA A 204 0.60 13.95 3.40
N GLU A 205 0.91 12.66 3.37
CA GLU A 205 -0.06 11.56 3.42
C GLU A 205 -0.76 11.46 4.78
N ILE A 206 -0.01 11.58 5.89
CA ILE A 206 -0.61 11.53 7.24
C ILE A 206 -1.50 12.75 7.49
N THR A 207 -1.02 13.96 7.17
CA THR A 207 -1.81 15.18 7.37
C THR A 207 -3.00 15.24 6.43
N GLY A 208 -2.83 14.86 5.16
CA GLY A 208 -3.92 14.71 4.20
C GLY A 208 -4.93 13.65 4.64
N GLY A 209 -4.47 12.51 5.15
CA GLY A 209 -5.31 11.46 5.70
C GLY A 209 -6.13 11.91 6.90
N ALA A 210 -5.50 12.59 7.87
CA ALA A 210 -6.19 13.17 9.02
C ALA A 210 -7.24 14.22 8.60
N PHE A 211 -6.90 15.10 7.65
CA PHE A 211 -7.84 16.06 7.08
C PHE A 211 -9.06 15.36 6.45
N ARG A 212 -8.83 14.30 5.66
CA ARG A 212 -9.88 13.51 5.00
C ARG A 212 -10.79 12.80 6.00
N ILE A 213 -10.23 12.26 7.09
CA ILE A 213 -11.01 11.64 8.18
C ILE A 213 -11.88 12.69 8.87
N ILE A 214 -11.31 13.83 9.26
CA ILE A 214 -12.05 14.89 9.98
C ILE A 214 -13.18 15.43 9.08
N ALA A 215 -12.90 15.66 7.80
CA ALA A 215 -13.90 16.09 6.83
C ALA A 215 -15.04 15.07 6.66
N GLY A 216 -14.74 13.76 6.71
CA GLY A 216 -15.74 12.70 6.57
C GLY A 216 -16.44 12.25 7.87
N SER A 217 -15.92 12.63 9.05
CA SER A 217 -16.40 12.14 10.36
C SER A 217 -17.11 13.18 11.23
N THR A 218 -17.11 14.45 10.83
CA THR A 218 -17.69 15.52 11.66
C THR A 218 -19.24 15.55 11.55
N PRO A 219 -19.99 15.49 12.67
CA PRO A 219 -21.46 15.52 12.69
C PRO A 219 -22.09 16.86 12.30
N TRP A 220 -21.30 17.88 11.98
CA TRP A 220 -21.75 19.25 11.77
C TRP A 220 -22.05 19.44 10.28
N GLU A 221 -23.30 19.19 9.90
CA GLU A 221 -23.81 19.24 8.53
C GLU A 221 -23.45 20.54 7.78
N GLU A 222 -23.28 21.65 8.49
CA GLU A 222 -23.06 22.98 7.92
C GLU A 222 -21.57 23.36 7.70
N LYS A 223 -20.60 22.56 8.15
CA LYS A 223 -19.15 22.80 7.97
C LYS A 223 -18.38 21.62 7.38
N ARG A 224 -19.07 20.78 6.62
CA ARG A 224 -18.48 19.84 5.65
C ARG A 224 -17.75 20.64 4.56
N LEU A 225 -17.17 20.03 3.54
CA LEU A 225 -16.45 20.70 2.42
C LEU A 225 -17.34 21.64 1.55
N GLY A 226 -18.37 22.27 2.13
CA GLY A 226 -19.49 22.96 1.52
C GLY A 226 -20.58 21.98 1.06
N GLU A 227 -21.68 22.51 0.54
CA GLU A 227 -22.64 21.70 -0.21
C GLU A 227 -21.92 21.00 -1.37
N TRP A 228 -22.18 19.70 -1.53
CA TRP A 228 -21.63 18.88 -2.59
C TRP A 228 -22.29 19.26 -3.92
N SER A 229 -21.62 20.09 -4.71
CA SER A 229 -22.06 20.39 -6.07
C SER A 229 -21.75 19.22 -7.01
N LYS A 230 -22.30 19.26 -8.23
CA LYS A 230 -21.91 18.33 -9.32
C LYS A 230 -20.39 18.23 -9.49
N PHE A 231 -19.68 19.35 -9.38
CA PHE A 231 -18.22 19.42 -9.47
C PHE A 231 -17.48 18.87 -8.25
N LYS A 232 -18.18 18.70 -7.12
CA LYS A 232 -17.65 18.04 -5.93
C LYS A 232 -18.10 16.57 -5.82
N GLY A 233 -18.75 16.02 -6.84
CA GLY A 233 -18.99 14.57 -6.96
C GLY A 233 -20.41 14.08 -6.71
N ALA A 234 -21.37 14.95 -6.35
CA ALA A 234 -22.74 14.54 -6.01
C ALA A 234 -23.49 13.74 -7.11
N GLU A 235 -23.05 13.85 -8.37
CA GLU A 235 -23.62 13.11 -9.52
C GLU A 235 -22.59 12.23 -10.26
N LEU A 236 -21.33 12.25 -9.82
CA LEU A 236 -20.22 11.56 -10.49
C LEU A 236 -19.69 10.39 -9.66
N LEU A 237 -20.02 10.34 -8.36
CA LEU A 237 -19.55 9.31 -7.45
C LEU A 237 -20.36 8.02 -7.63
N SER A 238 -19.74 7.07 -8.29
CA SER A 238 -20.19 5.69 -8.42
C SER A 238 -19.01 4.74 -8.17
N ALA A 239 -19.30 3.46 -7.93
CA ALA A 239 -18.27 2.43 -7.80
C ALA A 239 -17.31 2.42 -9.00
N GLU A 240 -17.84 2.55 -10.21
CA GLU A 240 -17.07 2.55 -11.45
C GLU A 240 -16.25 3.83 -11.63
N ALA A 241 -16.78 4.99 -11.24
CA ALA A 241 -16.03 6.25 -11.31
C ALA A 241 -14.82 6.21 -10.37
N VAL A 242 -15.02 5.77 -9.13
CA VAL A 242 -13.93 5.61 -8.15
C VAL A 242 -12.88 4.62 -8.67
N LEU A 243 -13.32 3.46 -9.18
CA LEU A 243 -12.43 2.48 -9.79
C LEU A 243 -11.66 3.07 -10.98
N SER A 244 -12.30 3.86 -11.84
CA SER A 244 -11.66 4.44 -13.02
C SER A 244 -10.53 5.42 -12.67
N TRP A 245 -10.69 6.22 -11.61
CA TRP A 245 -9.63 7.11 -11.13
C TRP A 245 -8.48 6.32 -10.51
N SER A 246 -8.77 5.25 -9.78
CA SER A 246 -7.73 4.36 -9.27
C SER A 246 -6.98 3.65 -10.39
N LEU A 247 -7.66 3.20 -11.45
CA LEU A 247 -7.03 2.61 -12.63
C LEU A 247 -6.13 3.61 -13.35
N ALA A 248 -6.59 4.85 -13.55
CA ALA A 248 -5.79 5.92 -14.14
C ALA A 248 -4.62 6.36 -13.24
N GLY A 249 -4.72 6.19 -11.92
CA GLY A 249 -3.62 6.46 -10.99
C GLY A 249 -2.55 5.38 -10.97
N ILE A 250 -2.91 4.13 -11.31
CA ILE A 250 -1.97 2.99 -11.37
C ILE A 250 -1.34 2.86 -12.76
N GLY A 251 -2.10 3.12 -13.84
CA GLY A 251 -1.68 2.96 -15.24
C GLY A 251 -0.89 4.13 -15.78
#